data_AF-A0A1A2YNR8-F1
#
_entry.id   AF-A0A1A2YNR8-F1
#
_cell.length_a   1.000
_cell.length_b   1.000
_cell.length_c   1.000
_cell.angle_alpha   90.00
_cell.angle_beta   90.00
_cell.angle_gamma   90.00
#
_symmetry.space_group_name_H-M   'P 1'
#
loop_
_entity.id
_entity.type
_entity.pdbx_description
1 polymer ?
#
loop_
_entity_poly.entity_id
_entity_poly.type
_entity_poly.pdbx_seq_one_letter_code
_entity_poly.pdbx_strand_id
1 'polypeptide(L)'
;MAAADRADVPPLMQMAAHPLRWALLTELASGDHRVRELAAAVGEPQNLVSYHLRLLRSAGLVDARRSSFDGRDTYYWLDLTKCAKAFREAAADLHPALAPGLPTKGSPRAVLFLCTGNSARSPMAAALLEKRGQGRIRTASAGSHPKSQLHVNAIRVMRDEYDIDLSGTRPQSLAAVSRRR
;
A
#
# COMPACT_ATOMS: atom_id res chain seq x y z
N MET A 1 19.31 -39.49 25.47
CA MET A 1 18.69 -39.01 24.21
C MET A 1 18.15 -37.61 24.50
N ALA A 2 18.95 -36.57 24.23
CA ALA A 2 18.55 -35.19 24.50
C ALA A 2 17.34 -34.87 23.60
N ALA A 3 16.23 -34.44 24.21
CA ALA A 3 15.09 -33.94 23.47
C ALA A 3 15.60 -32.82 22.56
N ALA A 4 15.43 -32.98 21.25
CA ALA A 4 15.72 -31.91 20.31
C ALA A 4 14.94 -30.68 20.77
N ASP A 5 15.67 -29.60 21.06
CA ASP A 5 15.09 -28.32 21.43
C ASP A 5 14.06 -27.96 20.35
N ARG A 6 12.80 -27.88 20.74
CA ARG A 6 11.70 -27.70 19.79
C ARG A 6 11.83 -26.26 19.31
N ALA A 7 12.42 -26.05 18.13
CA ALA A 7 12.65 -24.73 17.58
C ALA A 7 11.35 -23.91 17.69
N ASP A 8 11.45 -22.74 18.33
CA ASP A 8 10.32 -21.85 18.52
C ASP A 8 9.78 -21.44 17.16
N VAL A 9 8.50 -21.75 16.91
CA VAL A 9 7.84 -21.37 15.67
C VAL A 9 7.86 -19.84 15.59
N PRO A 10 8.37 -19.23 14.51
CA PRO A 10 8.43 -17.78 14.38
C PRO A 10 7.07 -17.14 14.68
N PRO A 11 7.00 -16.03 15.45
CA PRO A 11 5.73 -15.42 15.85
C PRO A 11 4.79 -15.13 14.68
N LEU A 12 5.35 -14.77 13.51
CA LEU A 12 4.60 -14.64 12.26
C LEU A 12 3.84 -15.91 11.90
N MET A 13 4.49 -17.08 11.91
CA MET A 13 3.84 -18.35 11.54
C MET A 13 2.72 -18.70 12.53
N GLN A 14 2.95 -18.48 13.83
CA GLN A 14 1.90 -18.66 14.84
C GLN A 14 0.70 -17.73 14.60
N MET A 15 0.97 -16.48 14.19
CA MET A 15 -0.08 -15.52 13.87
C MET A 15 -0.77 -15.81 12.53
N ALA A 16 -0.06 -16.20 11.49
CA ALA A 16 -0.64 -16.47 10.18
C ALA A 16 -1.41 -17.79 10.12
N ALA A 17 -1.10 -18.77 10.97
CA ALA A 17 -1.70 -20.11 10.95
C ALA A 17 -3.20 -20.16 11.34
N HIS A 18 -3.78 -19.08 11.87
CA HIS A 18 -5.21 -19.05 12.18
C HIS A 18 -6.02 -18.58 10.97
N PRO A 19 -7.06 -19.34 10.54
CA PRO A 19 -7.82 -19.04 9.31
C PRO A 19 -8.33 -17.60 9.22
N LEU A 20 -8.93 -17.09 10.29
CA LEU A 20 -9.43 -15.72 10.32
C LEU A 20 -8.32 -14.66 10.23
N ARG A 21 -7.17 -14.90 10.86
CA ARG A 21 -6.04 -13.94 10.76
C ARG A 21 -5.47 -13.92 9.35
N TRP A 22 -5.38 -15.08 8.71
CA TRP A 22 -4.99 -15.18 7.31
C TRP A 22 -5.98 -14.45 6.39
N ALA A 23 -7.28 -14.62 6.60
CA ALA A 23 -8.32 -13.91 5.85
C ALA A 23 -8.19 -12.38 6.01
N LEU A 24 -8.02 -11.89 7.24
CA LEU A 24 -7.81 -10.46 7.51
C LEU A 24 -6.54 -9.90 6.83
N LEU A 25 -5.42 -10.64 6.88
CA LEU A 25 -4.18 -10.25 6.20
C LEU A 25 -4.38 -10.22 4.67
N THR A 26 -5.16 -11.14 4.12
CA THR A 26 -5.47 -11.22 2.69
C THR A 26 -6.32 -10.04 2.23
N GLU A 27 -7.36 -9.67 3.00
CA GLU A 27 -8.15 -8.47 2.74
C GLU A 27 -7.27 -7.21 2.78
N LEU A 28 -6.46 -7.06 3.82
CA LEU A 28 -5.55 -5.92 3.97
C LEU A 28 -4.43 -5.86 2.92
N ALA A 29 -4.14 -6.96 2.23
CA ALA A 29 -3.21 -6.96 1.10
C ALA A 29 -3.77 -6.23 -0.14
N SER A 30 -5.10 -6.08 -0.23
CA SER A 30 -5.78 -5.38 -1.33
C SER A 30 -5.99 -3.89 -1.06
N GLY A 31 -5.90 -3.45 0.19
CA GLY A 31 -6.00 -2.04 0.56
C GLY A 31 -6.21 -1.81 2.05
N ASP A 32 -6.28 -0.53 2.43
CA ASP A 32 -6.51 -0.12 3.81
C ASP A 32 -8.00 -0.20 4.15
N HIS A 33 -8.34 -0.87 5.25
CA HIS A 33 -9.74 -1.10 5.63
C HIS A 33 -10.04 -0.66 7.07
N ARG A 34 -11.29 -0.23 7.29
CA ARG A 34 -11.85 -0.03 8.64
C ARG A 34 -12.27 -1.37 9.21
N VAL A 35 -12.34 -1.46 10.55
CA VAL A 35 -12.76 -2.70 11.24
C VAL A 35 -14.13 -3.19 10.75
N ARG A 36 -15.08 -2.28 10.51
CA ARG A 36 -16.41 -2.63 10.01
C ARG A 36 -16.39 -3.22 8.59
N GLU A 37 -15.47 -2.76 7.74
CA GLU A 37 -15.30 -3.27 6.38
C GLU A 37 -14.69 -4.67 6.42
N LEU A 38 -13.67 -4.88 7.26
CA LEU A 38 -13.07 -6.19 7.48
C LEU A 38 -14.07 -7.20 8.05
N ALA A 39 -14.86 -6.80 9.04
CA ALA A 39 -15.91 -7.63 9.63
C ALA A 39 -16.94 -8.07 8.58
N ALA A 40 -17.38 -7.16 7.73
CA ALA A 40 -18.28 -7.48 6.62
C ALA A 40 -17.61 -8.40 5.58
N ALA A 41 -16.35 -8.16 5.24
CA ALA A 41 -15.63 -8.94 4.22
C ALA A 41 -15.37 -10.38 4.66
N VAL A 42 -14.98 -10.59 5.92
CA VAL A 42 -14.68 -11.93 6.45
C VAL A 42 -15.91 -12.64 7.05
N GLY A 43 -17.05 -11.95 7.14
CA GLY A 43 -18.30 -12.52 7.65
C GLY A 43 -18.29 -12.79 9.17
N GLU A 44 -17.49 -12.05 9.94
CA GLU A 44 -17.30 -12.29 11.37
C GLU A 44 -17.70 -11.09 12.24
N PRO A 45 -18.09 -11.31 13.50
CA PRO A 45 -18.41 -10.24 14.43
C PRO A 45 -17.26 -9.24 14.64
N GLN A 46 -17.60 -7.94 14.73
CA GLN A 46 -16.62 -6.86 14.84
C GLN A 46 -15.70 -6.98 16.07
N ASN A 47 -16.20 -7.53 17.18
CA ASN A 47 -15.41 -7.77 18.39
C ASN A 47 -14.31 -8.81 18.16
N LEU A 48 -14.62 -9.91 17.45
CA LEU A 48 -13.67 -10.96 17.10
C LEU A 48 -12.60 -10.45 16.14
N VAL A 49 -13.01 -9.70 15.11
CA VAL A 49 -12.07 -9.04 14.19
C VAL A 49 -11.16 -8.06 14.93
N SER A 50 -11.71 -7.25 15.83
CA SER A 50 -10.92 -6.30 16.65
C SER A 50 -9.89 -7.01 17.54
N TYR A 51 -10.25 -8.16 18.10
CA TYR A 51 -9.33 -9.00 18.87
C TYR A 51 -8.16 -9.48 18.00
N HIS A 52 -8.45 -10.05 16.84
CA HIS A 52 -7.42 -10.54 15.92
C HIS A 52 -6.54 -9.43 15.34
N LEU A 53 -7.10 -8.26 15.01
CA LEU A 53 -6.32 -7.10 14.59
C LEU A 53 -5.36 -6.63 15.67
N ARG A 54 -5.74 -6.73 16.96
CA ARG A 54 -4.84 -6.39 18.08
C ARG A 54 -3.65 -7.35 18.16
N LEU A 55 -3.90 -8.65 18.00
CA LEU A 55 -2.84 -9.67 17.96
C LEU A 55 -1.89 -9.47 16.77
N LEU A 56 -2.45 -9.22 15.59
CA LEU A 56 -1.67 -8.94 14.38
C LEU A 56 -0.83 -7.66 14.54
N ARG A 57 -1.37 -6.64 15.22
CA ARG A 57 -0.64 -5.40 15.52
C ARG A 57 0.46 -5.62 16.55
N SER A 58 0.23 -6.40 17.61
CA SER A 58 1.28 -6.74 18.58
C SER A 58 2.41 -7.55 17.96
N ALA A 59 2.11 -8.34 16.93
CA ALA A 59 3.11 -9.05 16.13
C ALA A 59 3.77 -8.18 15.03
N GLY A 60 3.37 -6.91 14.90
CA GLY A 60 3.92 -5.97 13.92
C GLY A 60 3.54 -6.27 12.47
N LEU A 61 2.51 -7.07 12.21
CA LEU A 61 2.09 -7.43 10.84
C LEU A 61 1.15 -6.41 10.23
N VAL A 62 0.40 -5.70 11.07
CA VAL A 62 -0.60 -4.71 10.68
C VAL A 62 -0.36 -3.44 11.49
N ASP A 63 -0.54 -2.29 10.88
CA ASP A 63 -0.54 -0.99 11.55
C ASP A 63 -1.90 -0.31 11.40
N ALA A 64 -2.13 0.75 12.19
CA ALA A 64 -3.40 1.48 12.22
C ALA A 64 -3.20 3.00 12.28
N ARG A 65 -4.09 3.74 11.62
CA ARG A 65 -4.03 5.20 11.52
C ARG A 65 -5.44 5.77 11.58
N ARG A 66 -5.60 6.85 12.35
CA ARG A 66 -6.83 7.64 12.34
C ARG A 66 -6.94 8.44 11.04
N SER A 67 -8.16 8.52 10.50
CA SER A 67 -8.55 9.35 9.38
C SER A 67 -7.95 10.76 9.52
N SER A 68 -7.20 11.22 8.52
CA SER A 68 -6.67 12.59 8.51
C SER A 68 -7.70 13.62 8.06
N PHE A 69 -8.90 13.18 7.65
CA PHE A 69 -9.98 14.07 7.23
C PHE A 69 -10.79 14.57 8.44
N ASP A 70 -11.16 13.66 9.34
CA ASP A 70 -12.05 13.95 10.47
C ASP A 70 -11.69 13.21 11.77
N GLY A 71 -10.70 12.30 11.75
CA GLY A 71 -10.26 11.53 12.90
C GLY A 71 -11.24 10.45 13.41
N ARG A 72 -12.42 10.30 12.79
CA ARG A 72 -13.50 9.46 13.31
C ARG A 72 -13.30 7.98 13.02
N ASP A 73 -12.78 7.67 11.84
CA ASP A 73 -12.50 6.30 11.41
C ASP A 73 -11.02 5.94 11.64
N THR A 74 -10.75 4.68 11.94
CA THR A 74 -9.39 4.11 11.98
C THR A 74 -9.24 3.09 10.86
N TYR A 75 -8.22 3.30 10.04
CA TYR A 75 -7.85 2.43 8.93
C TYR A 75 -6.67 1.54 9.34
N TYR A 76 -6.77 0.26 9.02
CA TYR A 76 -5.72 -0.73 9.19
C TYR A 76 -5.09 -1.03 7.85
N TRP A 77 -3.79 -1.31 7.82
CA TRP A 77 -3.07 -1.74 6.62
C TRP A 77 -2.01 -2.77 6.96
N LEU A 78 -1.64 -3.58 5.97
CA LEU A 78 -0.58 -4.57 6.08
C LEU A 78 0.80 -3.90 6.02
N ASP A 79 1.66 -4.11 7.02
CA ASP A 79 3.06 -3.67 6.93
C ASP A 79 3.87 -4.66 6.09
N LEU A 80 3.86 -4.44 4.77
CA LEU A 80 4.55 -5.28 3.80
C LEU A 80 6.05 -5.45 4.09
N THR A 81 6.69 -4.43 4.68
CA THR A 81 8.13 -4.49 4.95
C THR A 81 8.41 -5.42 6.12
N LYS A 82 7.67 -5.26 7.23
CA LYS A 82 7.78 -6.14 8.39
C LYS A 82 7.36 -7.56 8.05
N CYS A 83 6.26 -7.73 7.31
CA CYS A 83 5.81 -9.04 6.83
C CYS A 83 6.87 -9.73 5.97
N ALA A 84 7.40 -9.07 4.94
CA ALA A 84 8.42 -9.67 4.07
C ALA A 84 9.70 -10.02 4.83
N LYS A 85 10.09 -9.19 5.81
CA LYS A 85 11.22 -9.49 6.70
C LYS A 85 10.93 -10.76 7.51
N ALA A 86 9.80 -10.81 8.22
CA ALA A 86 9.42 -11.93 9.06
C ALA A 86 9.28 -13.23 8.26
N PHE A 87 8.73 -13.19 7.04
CA PHE A 87 8.64 -14.37 6.17
C PHE A 87 10.01 -14.88 5.75
N ARG A 88 10.95 -13.98 5.43
CA ARG A 88 12.34 -14.37 5.11
C ARG A 88 13.06 -14.97 6.29
N GLU A 89 12.93 -14.37 7.47
CA GLU A 89 13.54 -14.88 8.70
C GLU A 89 12.99 -16.27 9.02
N ALA A 90 11.66 -16.43 9.02
CA ALA A 90 11.02 -17.73 9.24
C ALA A 90 11.43 -18.79 8.20
N ALA A 91 11.59 -18.41 6.93
CA ALA A 91 12.05 -19.32 5.89
C ALA A 91 13.53 -19.70 6.08
N ALA A 92 14.38 -18.74 6.47
CA ALA A 92 15.80 -18.97 6.74
C ALA A 92 16.02 -19.88 7.97
N ASP A 93 15.22 -19.68 9.02
CA ASP A 93 15.22 -20.51 10.24
C ASP A 93 14.81 -21.96 9.91
N LEU A 94 13.89 -22.14 8.95
CA LEU A 94 13.49 -23.48 8.49
C LEU A 94 14.56 -24.13 7.62
N HIS A 95 15.08 -23.42 6.62
CA HIS A 95 16.18 -23.88 5.77
C HIS A 95 16.78 -22.72 4.94
N PRO A 96 18.11 -22.57 4.84
CA PRO A 96 18.73 -21.45 4.14
C PRO A 96 18.36 -21.35 2.64
N ALA A 97 18.11 -22.48 1.98
CA ALA A 97 17.65 -22.49 0.58
C ALA A 97 16.21 -21.97 0.38
N LEU A 98 15.41 -21.86 1.45
CA LEU A 98 14.05 -21.29 1.40
C LEU A 98 14.05 -19.79 1.60
N ALA A 99 15.13 -19.20 2.13
CA ALA A 99 15.26 -17.76 2.23
C ALA A 99 15.33 -17.21 0.79
N PRO A 100 14.30 -16.48 0.30
CA PRO A 100 14.35 -15.95 -1.05
C PRO A 100 15.57 -15.05 -1.15
N GLY A 101 16.45 -15.36 -2.12
CA GLY A 101 17.53 -14.46 -2.49
C GLY A 101 16.94 -13.06 -2.67
N LEU A 102 17.53 -12.08 -1.99
CA LEU A 102 17.07 -10.68 -2.06
C LEU A 102 16.71 -10.33 -3.50
N PRO A 103 15.56 -9.69 -3.77
CA PRO A 103 15.29 -9.17 -5.11
C PRO A 103 16.46 -8.26 -5.49
N THR A 104 17.26 -8.75 -6.43
CA THR A 104 18.43 -8.06 -6.96
C THR A 104 17.90 -6.87 -7.76
N LYS A 105 18.12 -5.65 -7.23
CA LYS A 105 17.55 -4.36 -7.65
C LYS A 105 16.05 -4.24 -7.40
N GLY A 106 15.69 -3.40 -6.42
CA GLY A 106 14.31 -3.01 -6.17
C GLY A 106 13.68 -2.50 -7.46
N SER A 107 12.50 -3.03 -7.80
CA SER A 107 11.69 -2.48 -8.90
C SER A 107 11.55 -0.96 -8.71
N PRO A 108 11.61 -0.17 -9.79
CA PRO A 108 11.45 1.28 -9.67
C PRO A 108 10.12 1.56 -8.97
N ARG A 109 10.18 2.28 -7.83
CA ARG A 109 9.00 2.62 -7.05
C ARG A 109 8.03 3.39 -7.95
N ALA A 110 6.75 3.04 -7.95
CA ALA A 110 5.74 3.69 -8.77
C ALA A 110 4.65 4.32 -7.91
N VAL A 111 4.19 5.52 -8.27
CA VAL A 111 3.11 6.25 -7.58
C VAL A 111 2.06 6.71 -8.59
N LEU A 112 0.79 6.40 -8.33
CA LEU A 112 -0.36 6.85 -9.11
C LEU A 112 -1.15 7.90 -8.32
N PHE A 113 -1.30 9.10 -8.89
CA PHE A 113 -2.12 10.17 -8.33
C PHE A 113 -3.53 10.16 -8.94
N LEU A 114 -4.56 10.13 -8.11
CA LEU A 114 -5.95 10.11 -8.56
C LEU A 114 -6.69 11.39 -8.12
N CYS A 115 -7.52 11.92 -9.01
CA CYS A 115 -8.55 12.89 -8.63
C CYS A 115 -9.80 12.67 -9.49
N THR A 116 -10.82 13.51 -9.40
CA THR A 116 -12.03 13.33 -10.22
C THR A 116 -11.74 13.65 -11.69
N GLY A 117 -11.25 14.86 -11.98
CA GLY A 117 -11.13 15.39 -13.34
C GLY A 117 -9.81 15.13 -14.06
N ASN A 118 -8.78 14.64 -13.36
CA ASN A 118 -7.38 14.62 -13.82
C ASN A 118 -6.94 15.90 -14.56
N SER A 119 -7.44 17.05 -14.10
CA SER A 119 -7.26 18.33 -14.79
C SER A 119 -6.39 19.32 -14.01
N ALA A 120 -6.11 19.07 -12.73
CA ALA A 120 -5.36 20.00 -11.88
C ALA A 120 -4.53 19.26 -10.83
N ARG A 121 -5.13 18.86 -9.72
CA ARG A 121 -4.44 18.29 -8.55
C ARG A 121 -3.56 17.08 -8.88
N SER A 122 -4.10 16.02 -9.48
CA SER A 122 -3.34 14.79 -9.73
C SER A 122 -2.24 14.95 -10.80
N PRO A 123 -2.42 15.68 -11.91
CA PRO A 123 -1.32 16.01 -12.82
C PRO A 123 -0.21 16.84 -12.16
N MET A 124 -0.56 17.88 -11.39
CA MET A 124 0.40 18.70 -10.66
C MET A 124 1.23 17.84 -9.69
N ALA A 125 0.57 16.99 -8.90
CA ALA A 125 1.24 16.12 -7.93
C ALA A 125 2.18 15.12 -8.61
N ALA A 126 1.77 14.53 -9.74
CA ALA A 126 2.60 13.61 -10.51
C ALA A 126 3.87 14.29 -11.03
N ALA A 127 3.75 15.49 -11.60
CA ALA A 127 4.89 16.20 -12.15
C ALA A 127 5.84 16.74 -11.07
N LEU A 128 5.30 17.18 -9.92
CA LEU A 128 6.12 17.57 -8.77
C LEU A 128 6.92 16.38 -8.21
N LEU A 129 6.28 15.21 -8.09
CA LEU A 129 6.98 14.02 -7.62
C LEU A 129 8.01 13.51 -8.63
N GLU A 130 7.74 13.63 -9.93
CA GLU A 130 8.69 13.28 -10.98
C GLU A 130 9.95 14.15 -10.91
N LYS A 131 9.79 15.48 -10.84
CA LYS A 131 10.91 16.43 -10.70
C LYS A 131 11.71 16.18 -9.41
N ARG A 132 11.05 15.99 -8.28
CA ARG A 132 11.71 15.72 -6.98
C ARG A 132 12.31 14.32 -6.88
N GLY A 133 11.70 13.35 -7.55
CA GLY A 133 12.11 11.96 -7.54
C GLY A 133 13.34 11.67 -8.41
N GLN A 134 13.74 12.59 -9.29
CA GLN A 134 14.93 12.48 -10.15
C GLN A 134 15.01 11.13 -10.87
N GLY A 135 13.89 10.66 -11.42
CA GLY A 135 13.78 9.38 -12.13
C GLY A 135 13.81 8.12 -11.24
N ARG A 136 13.93 8.26 -9.92
CA ARG A 136 13.91 7.13 -8.97
C ARG A 136 12.51 6.60 -8.69
N ILE A 137 11.49 7.40 -8.99
CA ILE A 137 10.07 7.07 -8.79
C ILE A 137 9.34 7.29 -10.11
N ARG A 138 8.69 6.24 -10.62
CA ARG A 138 7.76 6.33 -11.75
C ARG A 138 6.47 6.99 -11.28
N THR A 139 5.99 8.01 -11.98
CA THR A 139 4.75 8.71 -11.63
C THR A 139 3.71 8.53 -12.72
N ALA A 140 2.45 8.49 -12.30
CA ALA A 140 1.30 8.51 -13.20
C ALA A 140 0.17 9.32 -12.55
N SER A 141 -0.78 9.82 -13.34
CA SER A 141 -1.99 10.41 -12.82
C SER A 141 -3.22 10.01 -13.62
N ALA A 142 -4.38 9.92 -12.96
CA ALA A 142 -5.64 9.63 -13.64
C ALA A 142 -6.86 10.23 -12.94
N GLY A 143 -8.00 10.13 -13.62
CA GLY A 143 -9.29 10.68 -13.25
C GLY A 143 -10.41 9.65 -13.31
N SER A 144 -11.33 9.68 -12.35
CA SER A 144 -12.56 8.87 -12.45
C SER A 144 -13.52 9.42 -13.51
N HIS A 145 -13.53 10.74 -13.70
CA HIS A 145 -14.27 11.45 -14.75
C HIS A 145 -13.37 12.51 -15.39
N PRO A 146 -12.37 12.10 -16.21
CA PRO A 146 -11.37 13.01 -16.76
C PRO A 146 -12.02 14.15 -17.57
N LYS A 147 -11.55 15.37 -17.37
CA LYS A 147 -11.95 16.51 -18.21
C LYS A 147 -11.27 16.40 -19.58
N SER A 148 -11.74 17.18 -20.55
CA SER A 148 -11.14 17.24 -21.88
C SER A 148 -9.73 17.85 -21.90
N GLN A 149 -9.44 18.76 -20.97
CA GLN A 149 -8.18 19.51 -20.91
C GLN A 149 -7.75 19.75 -19.46
N LEU A 150 -6.45 20.02 -19.28
CA LEU A 150 -5.92 20.54 -18.03
C LEU A 150 -6.49 21.93 -17.73
N HIS A 151 -6.59 22.23 -16.44
CA HIS A 151 -7.04 23.52 -15.96
C HIS A 151 -5.94 24.57 -16.20
N VAL A 152 -6.30 25.70 -16.80
CA VAL A 152 -5.34 26.76 -17.16
C VAL A 152 -4.48 27.22 -15.98
N ASN A 153 -5.08 27.43 -14.80
CA ASN A 153 -4.32 27.80 -13.61
C ASN A 153 -3.35 26.73 -13.12
N ALA A 154 -3.61 25.43 -13.38
CA ALA A 154 -2.67 24.37 -13.04
C ALA A 154 -1.44 24.44 -13.95
N ILE A 155 -1.63 24.67 -15.25
CA ILE A 155 -0.53 24.88 -16.20
C ILE A 155 0.28 26.13 -15.79
N ARG A 156 -0.42 27.24 -15.53
CA ARG A 156 0.20 28.52 -15.14
C ARG A 156 1.05 28.38 -13.87
N VAL A 157 0.47 27.89 -12.78
CA VAL A 157 1.20 27.74 -11.50
C VAL A 157 2.41 26.80 -11.65
N MET A 158 2.24 25.68 -12.34
CA MET A 158 3.35 24.72 -12.53
C MET A 158 4.50 25.31 -13.35
N ARG A 159 4.18 26.12 -14.36
CA ARG A 159 5.19 26.83 -15.15
C ARG A 159 5.86 27.93 -14.33
N ASP A 160 5.08 28.83 -13.75
CA ASP A 160 5.57 30.09 -13.18
C ASP A 160 6.27 29.88 -11.83
N GLU A 161 5.77 28.96 -10.99
CA GLU A 161 6.32 28.75 -9.64
C GLU A 161 7.24 27.53 -9.54
N TYR A 162 7.02 26.52 -10.38
CA TYR A 162 7.74 25.24 -10.28
C TYR A 162 8.63 24.94 -11.48
N ASP A 163 8.62 25.76 -12.53
CA ASP A 163 9.39 25.55 -13.76
C ASP A 163 9.14 24.13 -14.34
N ILE A 164 7.86 23.81 -14.51
CA ILE A 164 7.36 22.55 -15.08
C ILE A 164 6.26 22.91 -16.08
N ASP A 165 6.50 22.63 -17.37
CA ASP A 165 5.47 22.83 -18.39
C ASP A 165 4.53 21.64 -18.49
N LEU A 166 3.25 21.88 -18.14
CA LEU A 166 2.18 20.89 -18.30
C LEU A 166 1.35 21.08 -19.57
N SER A 167 1.67 22.04 -20.44
CA SER A 167 0.82 22.41 -21.59
C SER A 167 0.51 21.24 -22.54
N GLY A 168 1.45 20.29 -22.73
CA GLY A 168 1.27 19.09 -23.56
C GLY A 168 0.58 17.92 -22.86
N THR A 169 0.28 18.02 -21.56
CA THR A 169 -0.28 16.92 -20.78
C THR A 169 -1.80 16.86 -20.93
N ARG A 170 -2.34 15.65 -21.18
CA ARG A 170 -3.78 15.43 -21.30
C ARG A 170 -4.33 14.64 -20.11
N PRO A 171 -5.54 14.96 -19.61
CA PRO A 171 -6.22 14.14 -18.63
C PRO A 171 -6.42 12.68 -19.10
N GLN A 172 -6.18 11.72 -18.21
CA GLN A 172 -6.24 10.28 -18.45
C GLN A 172 -7.28 9.63 -17.53
N SER A 173 -7.95 8.57 -18.01
CA SER A 173 -8.86 7.76 -17.20
C SER A 173 -8.11 6.70 -16.39
N LEU A 174 -8.73 6.18 -15.33
CA LEU A 174 -8.17 5.04 -14.57
C LEU A 174 -7.85 3.84 -15.48
N ALA A 175 -8.73 3.55 -16.44
CA ALA A 175 -8.55 2.45 -17.38
C ALA A 175 -7.34 2.64 -18.32
N ALA A 176 -6.96 3.88 -18.63
CA ALA A 176 -5.80 4.18 -19.47
C ALA A 176 -4.46 3.93 -18.76
N VAL A 177 -4.45 4.00 -17.42
CA VAL A 177 -3.22 3.86 -16.61
C VAL A 177 -3.12 2.52 -15.88
N SER A 178 -4.20 1.74 -15.80
CA SER A 178 -4.25 0.46 -15.07
C SER A 178 -3.30 -0.61 -15.62
N ARG A 179 -2.85 -0.49 -16.87
CA ARG A 179 -1.93 -1.44 -17.52
C ARG A 179 -0.45 -1.10 -17.35
N ARG A 180 -0.12 0.03 -16.70
CA ARG A 180 1.26 0.47 -16.46
C ARG A 180 1.75 -0.09 -15.12
N ARG A 181 1.94 -1.42 -15.05
CA ARG A 181 2.65 -2.04 -13.91
C ARG A 181 4.16 -1.79 -14.00
#